data_AF-A0A0Q5UKS0-F1
#
_entry.id   AF-A0A0Q5UKS0-F1
#
_cell.length_a   1.000
_cell.length_b   1.000
_cell.length_c   1.000
_cell.angle_alpha   90.00
_cell.angle_beta   90.00
_cell.angle_gamma   90.00
#
_symmetry.space_group_name_H-M   'P 1'
#
loop_
_entity.id
_entity.type
_entity.pdbx_description
1 polymer ?
#
loop_
_entity_poly.entity_id
_entity_poly.type
_entity_poly.pdbx_seq_one_letter_code
_entity_poly.pdbx_strand_id
1 'polypeptide(L)'
;MQHQEPLPIVRLMEEVQAKGAEIGGTDPLNNFRSTVSKDPRFRTSKRNNMYFWWLTDQPLPPQWNEPTDPDLLTASVGSSSHSDQETANADHNT
;
A
#
# COMPACT_ATOMS: atom_id res chain seq x y z
N MET A 1 26.33 -14.82 -5.64
CA MET A 1 25.19 -14.75 -4.70
C MET A 1 24.04 -14.13 -5.48
N GLN A 2 22.88 -14.77 -5.59
CA GLN A 2 21.73 -14.13 -6.24
C GLN A 2 21.24 -13.04 -5.29
N HIS A 3 21.36 -11.78 -5.68
CA HIS A 3 20.85 -10.66 -4.92
C HIS A 3 19.32 -10.73 -4.98
N GLN A 4 18.69 -11.16 -3.89
CA GLN A 4 17.24 -11.06 -3.76
C GLN A 4 16.93 -9.63 -3.31
N GLU A 5 16.18 -8.89 -4.11
CA GLU A 5 15.79 -7.51 -3.83
C GLU A 5 14.27 -7.39 -3.75
N PRO A 6 13.73 -6.51 -2.89
CA PRO A 6 12.30 -6.17 -2.90
C PRO A 6 11.80 -5.82 -4.30
N LEU A 7 10.66 -6.37 -4.67
CA LEU A 7 10.10 -6.24 -6.01
C LEU A 7 8.94 -5.24 -6.03
N PRO A 8 8.83 -4.40 -7.07
CA PRO A 8 7.62 -3.61 -7.25
C PRO A 8 6.43 -4.53 -7.55
N ILE A 9 5.22 -4.10 -7.17
CA ILE A 9 4.00 -4.95 -7.25
C ILE A 9 3.74 -5.49 -8.65
N VAL A 10 4.06 -4.72 -9.70
CA VAL A 10 3.90 -5.13 -11.11
C VAL A 10 4.82 -6.30 -11.44
N ARG A 11 6.10 -6.24 -11.06
CA ARG A 11 7.05 -7.33 -11.27
C ARG A 11 6.66 -8.58 -10.49
N LEU A 12 6.22 -8.40 -9.25
CA LEU A 12 5.74 -9.53 -8.45
C LEU A 12 4.54 -10.22 -9.13
N MET A 13 3.61 -9.44 -9.69
CA MET A 13 2.46 -9.95 -10.42
C MET A 13 2.88 -10.72 -11.68
N GLU A 14 3.80 -10.16 -12.48
CA GLU A 14 4.34 -10.80 -13.69
C GLU A 14 5.01 -12.14 -13.36
N GLU A 15 5.81 -12.21 -12.32
CA GLU A 15 6.47 -13.45 -11.87
C GLU A 15 5.47 -14.52 -11.42
N VAL A 16 4.40 -14.10 -10.74
CA VAL A 16 3.32 -14.99 -10.29
C VAL A 16 2.53 -15.53 -11.49
N GLN A 17 2.23 -14.69 -12.49
CA GLN A 17 1.59 -15.11 -13.73
C GLN A 17 2.50 -16.03 -14.57
N ALA A 18 3.80 -15.73 -14.65
CA ALA A 18 4.79 -16.57 -15.33
C ALA A 18 4.90 -17.98 -14.71
N LYS A 19 4.56 -18.12 -13.42
CA LYS A 19 4.46 -19.41 -12.71
C LYS A 19 3.10 -20.11 -12.86
N GLY A 20 2.19 -19.55 -13.67
CA GLY A 20 0.91 -20.15 -14.00
C GLY A 20 -0.26 -19.73 -13.12
N ALA A 21 -0.12 -18.70 -12.29
CA ALA A 21 -1.25 -18.17 -11.52
C ALA A 21 -2.14 -17.27 -12.39
N GLU A 22 -3.44 -17.47 -12.29
CA GLU A 22 -4.43 -16.63 -12.97
C GLU A 22 -4.94 -15.54 -12.02
N ILE A 23 -4.88 -14.28 -12.46
CA ILE A 23 -5.34 -13.12 -11.69
C ILE A 23 -6.53 -12.53 -12.44
N GLY A 24 -7.74 -12.84 -11.94
CA GLY A 24 -8.99 -12.43 -12.57
C GLY A 24 -9.46 -11.02 -12.20
N GLY A 25 -10.55 -10.61 -12.85
CA GLY A 25 -11.26 -9.35 -12.61
C GLY A 25 -10.92 -8.23 -13.60
N THR A 26 -11.64 -7.12 -13.50
CA THR A 26 -11.52 -5.97 -14.41
C THR A 26 -10.20 -5.21 -14.23
N ASP A 27 -9.65 -5.21 -13.02
CA ASP A 27 -8.33 -4.64 -12.70
C ASP A 27 -7.48 -5.67 -11.94
N PRO A 28 -6.75 -6.54 -12.68
CA PRO A 28 -5.92 -7.58 -12.09
C PRO A 28 -4.85 -7.05 -11.14
N LEU A 29 -4.27 -5.88 -11.44
CA LEU A 29 -3.19 -5.30 -10.65
C LEU A 29 -3.70 -4.83 -9.29
N ASN A 30 -4.84 -4.14 -9.26
CA ASN A 30 -5.45 -3.69 -8.01
C ASN A 30 -5.94 -4.87 -7.16
N ASN A 31 -6.52 -5.90 -7.79
CA ASN A 31 -6.93 -7.14 -7.12
C ASN A 31 -5.74 -7.87 -6.49
N PHE A 32 -4.65 -8.01 -7.26
CA PHE A 32 -3.42 -8.62 -6.78
C PHE A 32 -2.84 -7.83 -5.61
N ARG A 33 -2.70 -6.50 -5.76
CA ARG A 33 -2.21 -5.62 -4.69
C ARG A 33 -3.03 -5.77 -3.41
N SER A 34 -4.36 -5.74 -3.50
CA SER A 34 -5.27 -5.87 -2.36
C SER A 34 -5.15 -7.24 -1.67
N THR A 35 -4.87 -8.28 -2.45
CA THR A 35 -4.66 -9.64 -1.92
C THR A 35 -3.32 -9.73 -1.19
N VAL A 36 -2.22 -9.31 -1.82
CA VAL A 36 -0.88 -9.36 -1.24
C VAL A 36 -0.80 -8.46 0.00
N SER A 37 -1.50 -7.31 0.03
CA SER A 37 -1.53 -6.43 1.21
C SER A 37 -2.16 -7.02 2.46
N LYS A 38 -3.02 -8.04 2.30
CA LYS A 38 -3.70 -8.71 3.41
C LYS A 38 -2.94 -9.95 3.88
N ASP A 39 -1.93 -10.38 3.12
CA ASP A 39 -1.17 -11.58 3.43
C ASP A 39 0.00 -11.24 4.38
N PRO A 40 0.02 -11.80 5.60
CA PRO A 40 1.03 -11.45 6.61
C PRO A 40 2.46 -11.90 6.24
N ARG A 41 2.60 -12.79 5.25
CA ARG A 41 3.90 -13.24 4.76
C ARG A 41 4.62 -12.17 3.97
N PHE A 42 3.91 -11.12 3.55
CA PHE A 42 4.48 -10.01 2.80
C PHE A 42 4.52 -8.73 3.63
N ARG A 43 5.59 -7.96 3.45
CA ARG A 43 5.73 -6.60 3.96
C ARG A 43 6.05 -5.64 2.83
N THR A 44 5.70 -4.37 3.03
CA THR A 44 6.02 -3.30 2.09
C THR A 44 7.20 -2.47 2.60
N SER A 45 8.05 -2.04 1.68
CA SER A 45 9.12 -1.05 1.91
C SER A 45 8.95 0.08 0.91
N LYS A 46 9.05 1.33 1.38
CA LYS A 46 8.96 2.50 0.49
C LYS A 46 10.36 2.99 0.15
N ARG A 47 10.63 3.21 -1.14
CA ARG A 47 11.89 3.79 -1.63
C ARG A 47 11.63 4.62 -2.88
N ASN A 48 12.23 5.80 -2.99
CA ASN A 48 12.07 6.70 -4.14
C ASN A 48 10.59 6.94 -4.53
N ASN A 49 9.73 7.13 -3.52
CA ASN A 49 8.28 7.29 -3.67
C ASN A 49 7.53 6.09 -4.30
N MET A 50 8.15 4.91 -4.38
CA MET A 50 7.53 3.67 -4.86
C MET A 50 7.45 2.63 -3.73
N TYR A 51 6.47 1.72 -3.85
CA TYR A 51 6.29 0.61 -2.92
C TYR A 51 6.88 -0.68 -3.48
N PHE A 52 7.65 -1.36 -2.64
CA PHE A 52 8.26 -2.64 -2.94
C PHE A 52 7.83 -3.68 -1.93
N TRP A 53 7.69 -4.92 -2.38
CA TRP A 53 7.18 -6.05 -1.64
C TRP A 53 8.29 -7.03 -1.31
N TRP A 54 8.27 -7.54 -0.08
CA TRP A 54 9.28 -8.46 0.43
C TRP A 54 8.65 -9.49 1.39
N LEU A 55 9.36 -10.59 1.63
CA LEU A 55 8.93 -11.62 2.57
C LEU A 55 9.25 -11.24 4.01
N THR A 56 8.25 -11.31 4.90
CA THR A 56 8.39 -10.93 6.31
C THR A 56 9.47 -11.76 7.02
N ASP A 57 9.58 -13.05 6.69
CA ASP A 57 10.52 -13.99 7.31
C ASP A 57 11.96 -13.93 6.76
N GLN A 58 12.20 -13.13 5.72
CA GLN A 58 13.53 -12.99 5.12
C GLN A 58 14.19 -11.68 5.60
N PRO A 59 15.49 -11.68 5.93
CA PRO A 59 16.19 -10.43 6.24
C PRO A 59 16.12 -9.48 5.04
N LEU A 60 15.85 -8.20 5.29
CA LEU A 60 15.95 -7.19 4.24
C LEU A 60 17.42 -7.07 3.80
N PRO A 61 17.70 -6.90 2.49
CA PRO A 61 19.05 -6.63 2.05
C PRO A 61 19.60 -5.36 2.71
N PRO A 62 20.91 -5.30 3.05
CA PRO A 62 21.47 -4.15 3.78
C PRO A 62 21.20 -2.79 3.14
N GLN A 63 21.12 -2.74 1.80
CA GLN A 63 20.82 -1.54 1.03
C GLN A 63 19.34 -1.08 1.11
N TRP A 64 18.51 -1.78 1.88
CA TRP A 64 17.10 -1.47 2.16
C TRP A 64 16.83 -1.20 3.66
N ASN A 65 17.83 -1.36 4.54
CA ASN A 65 17.69 -1.06 5.98
C ASN A 65 17.73 0.44 6.32
N GLU A 66 17.75 1.32 5.31
CA GLU A 66 17.66 2.76 5.58
C GLU A 66 16.29 3.10 6.19
N PRO A 67 16.25 3.92 7.25
CA PRO A 67 15.02 4.23 7.96
C PRO A 67 14.02 4.89 7.00
N THR A 68 12.97 4.14 6.66
CA THR A 68 11.82 4.70 5.96
C THR A 68 11.09 5.61 6.93
N ASP A 69 10.97 6.88 6.56
CA ASP A 69 10.30 7.94 7.32
C ASP A 69 9.00 7.42 7.99
N PRO A 70 8.86 7.51 9.33
CA PRO A 70 7.71 6.98 10.06
C PRO A 70 6.39 7.74 9.80
N ASP A 71 6.41 8.81 9.01
CA ASP A 71 5.29 9.76 8.86
C ASP A 71 4.13 9.25 7.97
N LEU A 72 4.33 8.15 7.22
CA LEU A 72 3.36 7.71 6.21
C LEU A 72 2.32 6.67 6.68
N LEU A 73 2.37 6.25 7.94
CA LEU A 73 1.40 5.28 8.50
C LEU A 73 0.10 5.94 9.03
N THR A 74 -0.01 7.27 9.05
CA THR A 74 -1.19 7.95 9.62
C THR A 74 -2.31 8.27 8.62
N ALA A 75 -2.14 8.04 7.31
CA ALA A 75 -3.06 8.57 6.29
C ALA A 75 -4.17 7.60 5.82
N SER A 76 -4.55 6.58 6.59
CA SER A 76 -5.63 5.66 6.16
C SER A 76 -6.63 5.25 7.23
N VAL A 77 -6.74 6.00 8.33
CA VAL A 77 -7.81 5.82 9.33
C VAL A 77 -8.47 7.17 9.66
N GLY A 78 -9.69 7.37 9.15
CA GLY A 78 -10.55 8.54 9.39
C GLY A 78 -10.25 9.71 8.43
N SER A 79 -11.19 10.24 7.65
CA SER A 79 -12.57 10.52 7.99
C SER A 79 -13.45 10.53 6.75
N SER A 80 -14.50 9.71 6.79
CA SER A 80 -15.65 9.84 5.90
C SER A 80 -16.39 11.15 6.16
N SER A 81 -16.88 11.72 5.08
CA SER A 81 -17.74 12.90 4.94
C SER A 81 -18.90 12.98 5.93
N HIS A 82 -19.14 14.18 6.47
CA HIS A 82 -20.45 14.86 6.38
C HIS A 82 -20.27 16.35 6.78
N SER A 83 -20.38 17.24 5.80
CA SER A 83 -20.52 18.69 6.06
C SER A 83 -22.00 19.01 6.01
N ASP A 84 -22.69 18.88 7.14
CA ASP A 84 -23.99 19.53 7.35
C ASP A 84 -23.71 20.98 7.75
N GLN A 85 -23.79 21.91 6.79
CA GLN A 85 -23.94 23.33 7.10
C GLN A 85 -25.42 23.60 7.38
N GLU A 86 -25.82 23.43 8.64
CA GLU A 86 -27.01 24.05 9.18
C GLU A 86 -26.61 25.43 9.72
N THR A 87 -26.88 26.49 8.97
CA THR A 87 -26.92 27.86 9.52
C THR A 87 -28.36 28.29 9.60
N ALA A 88 -28.94 28.07 10.79
CA ALA A 88 -30.21 28.63 11.20
C ALA A 88 -30.12 30.16 11.33
N ASN A 89 -31.12 30.83 10.76
CA ASN A 89 -31.40 32.23 10.96
C ASN A 89 -31.67 32.52 12.44
N ALA A 90 -31.01 33.53 13.02
CA ALA A 90 -31.45 34.14 14.26
C ALA A 90 -31.16 35.64 14.22
N ASP A 91 -32.24 36.37 13.93
CA ASP A 91 -32.56 37.72 14.39
C ASP A 91 -31.81 38.17 15.65
N HIS A 92 -31.10 39.29 15.56
CA HIS A 92 -30.98 40.30 16.61
C HIS A 92 -30.21 41.53 16.07
N ASN A 93 -30.89 42.67 15.91
CA ASN A 93 -30.84 43.76 16.90
C ASN A 93 -30.99 45.17 16.28
N THR A 94 -31.93 45.91 16.88
CA THR A 94 -32.12 47.38 16.95
C THR A 94 -32.68 48.10 15.73
#